data_AF-A0A7C1V5T6-F1
#
_entry.id   AF-A0A7C1V5T6-F1
#
_cell.length_a   1.000
_cell.length_b   1.000
_cell.length_c   1.000
_cell.angle_alpha   90.00
_cell.angle_beta   90.00
_cell.angle_gamma   90.00
#
_symmetry.space_group_name_H-M   'P 1'
#
loop_
_entity.id
_entity.type
_entity.pdbx_description
1 polymer ?
#
loop_
_entity_poly.entity_id
_entity_poly.type
_entity_poly.pdbx_seq_one_letter_code
_entity_poly.pdbx_strand_id
1 'polypeptide(L)'
;MPLAPKAIYKDYKNNDLGKKFSVDLLLNIIDHAETVETRKESIKMLGKIQPNDVKTYKFLEHLIISDTNEEVRALTCNVLRNNYLEKALTPISWVIEHEKSLKCLIIGVKTLRDIDNNESRSLLIEKLDIFYRKEDKFNLKSITGKRVFNKFSNKELSEILINYFIISFLISTFGYVKYKFDSSALITELDLSNVESFEPGTRKLENLIESILSLKYIKKLDLRFNRLNRIPKLINFSMEELDLSYNKIVKLPKFNKLPSVKNLNLKSNRI
;
A
#
# COMPACT_ATOMS: atom_id res chain seq x y z
N MET A 1 -20.58 -5.20 29.06
CA MET A 1 -19.20 -5.10 28.57
C MET A 1 -19.27 -4.73 27.09
N PRO A 2 -18.57 -3.70 26.58
CA PRO A 2 -18.54 -3.48 25.13
C PRO A 2 -17.94 -4.74 24.48
N LEU A 3 -18.68 -5.33 23.55
CA LEU A 3 -18.23 -6.55 22.86
C LEU A 3 -17.02 -6.19 21.99
N ALA A 4 -15.90 -6.89 22.22
CA ALA A 4 -14.70 -6.70 21.41
C ALA A 4 -15.02 -6.98 19.92
N PRO A 5 -14.43 -6.27 18.95
CA PRO A 5 -14.78 -6.43 17.54
C PRO A 5 -14.63 -7.87 17.04
N LYS A 6 -13.57 -8.57 17.48
CA LYS A 6 -13.37 -10.00 17.20
C LYS A 6 -14.47 -10.90 17.76
N ALA A 7 -15.01 -10.57 18.94
CA ALA A 7 -16.11 -11.33 19.53
C ALA A 7 -17.37 -11.17 18.68
N ILE A 8 -17.72 -9.94 18.28
CA ILE A 8 -18.86 -9.68 17.38
C ILE A 8 -18.74 -10.50 16.08
N TYR A 9 -17.54 -10.52 15.47
CA TYR A 9 -17.33 -11.33 14.27
C TYR A 9 -17.46 -12.84 14.52
N LYS A 10 -16.98 -13.32 15.67
CA LYS A 10 -17.09 -14.72 16.07
C LYS A 10 -18.56 -15.13 16.25
N ASP A 11 -19.34 -14.30 16.94
CA ASP A 11 -20.75 -14.54 17.21
C ASP A 11 -21.57 -14.49 15.90
N TYR A 12 -21.24 -13.56 14.99
CA TYR A 12 -21.78 -13.58 13.62
C TYR A 12 -21.46 -14.89 12.88
N LYS A 13 -20.20 -15.34 12.92
CA LYS A 13 -19.74 -16.59 12.30
C LYS A 13 -20.46 -17.82 12.85
N ASN A 14 -20.83 -17.80 14.12
CA ASN A 14 -21.55 -18.87 14.80
C ASN A 14 -23.07 -18.81 14.58
N ASN A 15 -23.58 -17.78 13.90
CA ASN A 15 -25.00 -17.45 13.77
C ASN A 15 -25.69 -17.02 15.09
N ASP A 16 -24.91 -16.63 16.11
CA ASP A 16 -25.42 -16.08 17.37
C ASP A 16 -25.87 -14.61 17.19
N LEU A 17 -25.32 -13.90 16.20
CA LEU A 17 -25.70 -12.54 15.82
C LEU A 17 -26.06 -12.44 14.34
N GLY A 18 -27.14 -11.72 14.03
CA GLY A 18 -27.54 -11.41 12.66
C GLY A 18 -26.54 -10.47 11.96
N LYS A 19 -26.41 -10.60 10.64
CA LYS A 19 -25.48 -9.79 9.81
C LYS A 19 -25.64 -8.28 10.04
N LYS A 20 -26.87 -7.78 9.91
CA LYS A 20 -27.19 -6.34 10.05
C LYS A 20 -26.81 -5.80 11.43
N PHE A 21 -27.19 -6.52 12.48
CA PHE A 21 -26.89 -6.14 13.85
C PHE A 21 -25.38 -6.14 14.14
N SER A 22 -24.67 -7.15 13.66
CA SER A 22 -23.21 -7.24 13.78
C SER A 22 -22.50 -6.07 13.09
N VAL A 23 -22.98 -5.68 11.90
CA VAL A 23 -22.48 -4.51 11.18
C VAL A 23 -22.75 -3.24 11.97
N ASP A 24 -23.98 -3.02 12.45
CA ASP A 24 -24.33 -1.82 13.21
C ASP A 24 -23.50 -1.67 14.49
N LEU A 25 -23.23 -2.77 15.21
CA LEU A 25 -22.32 -2.76 16.36
C LEU A 25 -20.90 -2.34 15.98
N LEU A 26 -20.35 -2.90 14.89
CA LEU A 26 -19.00 -2.56 14.44
C LEU A 26 -18.90 -1.11 13.98
N LEU A 27 -19.90 -0.59 13.27
CA LEU A 27 -19.96 0.83 12.87
C LEU A 27 -19.97 1.74 14.09
N ASN A 28 -20.79 1.43 15.11
CA ASN A 28 -20.83 2.19 16.34
C ASN A 28 -19.47 2.19 17.06
N ILE A 29 -18.80 1.04 17.13
CA ILE A 29 -17.45 0.96 17.71
C ILE A 29 -16.44 1.79 16.90
N ILE A 30 -16.49 1.78 15.57
CA ILE A 30 -15.57 2.57 14.76
C ILE A 30 -15.72 4.07 15.05
N ASP A 31 -16.96 4.54 15.20
CA ASP A 31 -17.28 5.96 15.37
C ASP A 31 -16.91 6.49 16.78
N HIS A 32 -16.97 5.63 17.81
CA HIS A 32 -16.79 6.04 19.21
C HIS A 32 -15.50 5.51 19.85
N ALA A 33 -14.72 4.66 19.17
CA ALA A 33 -13.52 4.08 19.76
C ALA A 33 -12.40 5.12 19.94
N GLU A 34 -11.95 5.27 21.18
CA GLU A 34 -10.82 6.12 21.57
C GLU A 34 -9.51 5.65 20.94
N THR A 35 -9.32 4.32 20.79
CA THR A 35 -8.06 3.75 20.30
C THR A 35 -8.10 3.42 18.80
N VAL A 36 -7.00 3.73 18.13
CA VAL A 36 -6.77 3.43 16.71
C VAL A 36 -6.84 1.92 16.44
N GLU A 37 -6.32 1.10 17.37
CA GLU A 37 -6.28 -0.36 17.29
C GLU A 37 -7.69 -0.95 17.25
N THR A 38 -8.61 -0.44 18.08
CA THR A 38 -10.00 -0.88 18.10
C THR A 38 -10.69 -0.52 16.79
N ARG A 39 -10.51 0.71 16.27
CA ARG A 39 -11.07 1.10 14.96
C ARG A 39 -10.55 0.20 13.84
N LYS A 40 -9.23 -0.04 13.80
CA LYS A 40 -8.60 -0.94 12.82
C LYS A 40 -9.13 -2.36 12.92
N GLU A 41 -9.33 -2.89 14.12
CA GLU A 41 -9.87 -4.24 14.31
C GLU A 41 -11.33 -4.32 13.86
N SER A 42 -12.15 -3.33 14.20
CA SER A 42 -13.54 -3.23 13.76
C SER A 42 -13.68 -3.18 12.24
N ILE A 43 -12.90 -2.37 11.54
CA ILE A 43 -12.94 -2.29 10.08
C ILE A 43 -12.51 -3.62 9.44
N LYS A 44 -11.51 -4.29 10.01
CA LYS A 44 -11.10 -5.62 9.52
C LYS A 44 -12.23 -6.63 9.69
N MET A 45 -12.93 -6.62 10.82
CA MET A 45 -14.05 -7.52 11.06
C MET A 45 -15.23 -7.18 10.14
N LEU A 46 -15.54 -5.90 9.98
CA LEU A 46 -16.56 -5.40 9.06
C LEU A 46 -16.29 -5.87 7.63
N GLY A 47 -15.04 -5.76 7.17
CA GLY A 47 -14.60 -6.26 5.87
C GLY A 47 -14.89 -7.76 5.68
N LYS A 48 -14.65 -8.58 6.72
CA LYS A 48 -14.91 -10.03 6.68
C LYS A 48 -16.40 -10.40 6.72
N ILE A 49 -17.26 -9.54 7.26
CA ILE A 49 -18.72 -9.74 7.24
C ILE A 49 -19.29 -9.47 5.84
N GLN A 50 -18.57 -8.69 5.03
CA GLN A 50 -18.96 -8.33 3.66
C GLN A 50 -20.36 -7.68 3.61
N PRO A 51 -20.57 -6.56 4.32
CA PRO A 51 -21.79 -5.77 4.16
C PRO A 51 -21.91 -5.28 2.71
N ASN A 52 -23.14 -5.13 2.24
CA ASN A 52 -23.48 -4.65 0.90
C ASN A 52 -24.58 -3.57 0.93
N ASP A 53 -24.88 -3.02 2.11
CA ASP A 53 -25.92 -2.01 2.30
C ASP A 53 -25.38 -0.58 2.09
N VAL A 54 -26.29 0.35 1.78
CA VAL A 54 -25.99 1.75 1.48
C VAL A 54 -25.52 2.53 2.72
N LYS A 55 -26.07 2.23 3.90
CA LYS A 55 -25.69 2.90 5.15
C LYS A 55 -24.22 2.67 5.46
N THR A 56 -23.78 1.43 5.39
CA THR A 56 -22.38 1.06 5.59
C THR A 56 -21.47 1.67 4.52
N TYR A 57 -21.87 1.66 3.25
CA TYR A 57 -21.12 2.35 2.19
C TYR A 57 -20.89 3.82 2.52
N LYS A 58 -21.96 4.56 2.89
CA LYS A 58 -21.87 5.99 3.22
C LYS A 58 -21.00 6.27 4.44
N PHE A 59 -21.06 5.40 5.44
CA PHE A 59 -20.17 5.48 6.58
C PHE A 59 -18.70 5.33 6.15
N LEU A 60 -18.38 4.34 5.32
CA LEU A 60 -17.01 4.11 4.82
C LEU A 60 -16.51 5.25 3.93
N GLU A 61 -17.38 5.82 3.08
CA GLU A 61 -17.08 6.98 2.23
C GLU A 61 -16.63 8.18 3.08
N HIS A 62 -17.35 8.50 4.17
CA HIS A 62 -16.94 9.56 5.09
C HIS A 62 -15.66 9.22 5.86
N LEU A 63 -15.53 7.98 6.33
CA LEU A 63 -14.41 7.54 7.16
C LEU A 63 -13.06 7.61 6.44
N ILE A 64 -13.02 7.38 5.12
CA ILE A 64 -11.81 7.57 4.30
C ILE A 64 -11.33 9.02 4.30
N ILE A 65 -12.21 9.98 4.58
CA ILE A 65 -11.86 11.41 4.56
C ILE A 65 -11.60 11.90 5.99
N SER A 66 -12.41 11.47 6.96
CA SER A 66 -12.46 12.05 8.30
C SER A 66 -11.49 11.46 9.31
N ASP A 67 -11.08 10.18 9.19
CA ASP A 67 -10.22 9.59 10.22
C ASP A 67 -8.79 10.15 10.12
N THR A 68 -8.24 10.59 11.24
CA THR A 68 -6.89 11.18 11.30
C THR A 68 -5.79 10.13 11.08
N ASN A 69 -6.06 8.86 11.34
CA ASN A 69 -5.09 7.78 11.22
C ASN A 69 -5.05 7.17 9.81
N GLU A 70 -3.87 7.19 9.18
CA GLU A 70 -3.71 6.67 7.82
C GLU A 70 -4.01 5.16 7.67
N GLU A 71 -3.77 4.35 8.70
CA GLU A 71 -4.02 2.92 8.60
C GLU A 71 -5.51 2.59 8.70
N VAL A 72 -6.26 3.40 9.45
CA VAL A 72 -7.72 3.34 9.46
C VAL A 72 -8.24 3.65 8.07
N ARG A 73 -7.84 4.79 7.49
CA ARG A 73 -8.22 5.17 6.11
C ARG A 73 -7.86 4.10 5.09
N ALA A 74 -6.64 3.54 5.16
CA ALA A 74 -6.19 2.48 4.26
C ALA A 74 -7.00 1.18 4.38
N LEU A 75 -7.37 0.78 5.60
CA LEU A 75 -8.25 -0.37 5.80
C LEU A 75 -9.65 -0.10 5.24
N THR A 76 -10.17 1.11 5.41
CA THR A 76 -11.46 1.52 4.84
C THR A 76 -11.44 1.47 3.31
N CYS A 77 -10.37 1.97 2.66
CA CYS A 77 -10.18 1.83 1.22
C CYS A 77 -10.21 0.36 0.77
N ASN A 78 -9.57 -0.54 1.53
CA ASN A 78 -9.61 -1.98 1.22
C ASN A 78 -11.01 -2.58 1.36
N VAL A 79 -11.80 -2.17 2.36
CA VAL A 79 -13.18 -2.63 2.51
C VAL A 79 -14.04 -2.15 1.35
N LEU A 80 -13.91 -0.88 0.93
CA LEU A 80 -14.60 -0.39 -0.27
C LEU A 80 -14.21 -1.18 -1.52
N ARG A 81 -12.91 -1.40 -1.75
CA ARG A 81 -12.40 -2.18 -2.89
C ARG A 81 -12.99 -3.59 -2.95
N ASN A 82 -13.05 -4.28 -1.80
CA ASN A 82 -13.44 -5.68 -1.77
C ASN A 82 -14.95 -5.89 -1.73
N ASN A 83 -15.72 -4.97 -1.15
CA ASN A 83 -17.14 -5.17 -0.85
C ASN A 83 -18.08 -4.21 -1.62
N TYR A 84 -17.55 -3.11 -2.16
CA TYR A 84 -18.32 -2.04 -2.79
C TYR A 84 -17.68 -1.54 -4.09
N LEU A 85 -17.03 -2.43 -4.84
CA LEU A 85 -16.22 -2.07 -6.02
C LEU A 85 -16.97 -1.20 -7.03
N GLU A 86 -18.23 -1.54 -7.33
CA GLU A 86 -19.10 -0.81 -8.26
C GLU A 86 -19.39 0.64 -7.84
N LYS A 87 -19.30 0.94 -6.54
CA LYS A 87 -19.53 2.28 -5.97
C LYS A 87 -18.24 2.98 -5.58
N ALA A 88 -17.09 2.30 -5.70
CA ALA A 88 -15.83 2.78 -5.15
C ALA A 88 -15.18 3.88 -5.99
N LEU A 89 -15.57 4.09 -7.26
CA LEU A 89 -14.91 5.03 -8.16
C LEU A 89 -14.81 6.44 -7.57
N THR A 90 -15.93 7.01 -7.12
CA THR A 90 -16.00 8.38 -6.59
C THR A 90 -15.13 8.59 -5.35
N PRO A 91 -15.28 7.81 -4.24
CA PRO A 91 -14.42 8.00 -3.07
C PRO A 91 -12.95 7.72 -3.38
N ILE A 92 -12.65 6.80 -4.29
CA ILE A 92 -11.26 6.50 -4.65
C ILE A 92 -10.65 7.58 -5.55
N SER A 93 -11.42 8.25 -6.41
CA SER A 93 -10.94 9.43 -7.15
C SER A 93 -10.43 10.49 -6.18
N TRP A 94 -11.22 10.78 -5.15
CA TRP A 94 -10.84 11.72 -4.11
C TRP A 94 -9.54 11.30 -3.41
N VAL A 95 -9.38 10.03 -3.05
CA VAL A 95 -8.14 9.48 -2.46
C VAL A 95 -6.95 9.72 -3.38
N ILE A 96 -7.06 9.40 -4.67
CA ILE A 96 -5.95 9.56 -5.63
C ILE A 96 -5.54 11.02 -5.81
N GLU A 97 -6.49 11.95 -5.69
CA GLU A 97 -6.25 13.38 -5.85
C GLU A 97 -5.65 14.03 -4.59
N HIS A 98 -6.19 13.71 -3.41
CA HIS A 98 -5.99 14.50 -2.19
C HIS A 98 -5.22 13.80 -1.06
N GLU A 99 -5.17 12.46 -1.05
CA GLU A 99 -4.57 11.71 0.05
C GLU A 99 -3.03 11.75 -0.01
N LYS A 100 -2.40 11.79 1.17
CA LYS A 100 -0.92 11.83 1.30
C LYS A 100 -0.35 10.48 1.73
N SER A 101 -1.14 9.63 2.37
CA SER A 101 -0.67 8.32 2.79
C SER A 101 -0.39 7.43 1.59
N LEU A 102 0.86 6.97 1.46
CA LEU A 102 1.28 6.04 0.42
C LEU A 102 0.44 4.75 0.43
N LYS A 103 0.05 4.26 1.62
CA LYS A 103 -0.78 3.04 1.76
C LYS A 103 -2.14 3.25 1.09
N CYS A 104 -2.82 4.37 1.39
CA CYS A 104 -4.11 4.71 0.80
C CYS A 104 -4.00 4.87 -0.72
N LEU A 105 -2.97 5.58 -1.20
CA LEU A 105 -2.74 5.79 -2.63
C LEU A 105 -2.54 4.46 -3.37
N ILE A 106 -1.69 3.56 -2.86
CA ILE A 106 -1.46 2.24 -3.47
C ILE A 106 -2.76 1.43 -3.52
N ILE A 107 -3.56 1.45 -2.45
CA ILE A 107 -4.84 0.74 -2.42
C ILE A 107 -5.82 1.39 -3.41
N GLY A 108 -5.89 2.71 -3.47
CA GLY A 108 -6.72 3.45 -4.41
C GLY A 108 -6.41 3.09 -5.86
N VAL A 109 -5.13 3.04 -6.24
CA VAL A 109 -4.73 2.64 -7.59
C VAL A 109 -5.10 1.19 -7.87
N LYS A 110 -4.93 0.29 -6.88
CA LYS A 110 -5.41 -1.11 -7.00
C LYS A 110 -6.92 -1.20 -7.13
N THR A 111 -7.69 -0.29 -6.52
CA THR A 111 -9.14 -0.23 -6.70
C THR A 111 -9.51 0.22 -8.10
N LEU A 112 -8.87 1.27 -8.63
CA LEU A 112 -9.08 1.72 -10.01
C LEU A 112 -8.76 0.61 -11.03
N ARG A 113 -7.66 -0.12 -10.79
CA ARG A 113 -7.31 -1.29 -11.59
C ARG A 113 -8.43 -2.32 -11.64
N ASP A 114 -9.07 -2.58 -10.51
CA ASP A 114 -10.08 -3.62 -10.40
C ASP A 114 -11.46 -3.14 -10.90
N ILE A 115 -11.73 -1.83 -10.86
CA ILE A 115 -12.92 -1.22 -11.49
C ILE A 115 -12.85 -1.37 -13.02
N ASP A 116 -11.66 -1.21 -13.59
CA ASP A 116 -11.32 -1.52 -14.98
C ASP A 116 -12.30 -1.01 -16.07
N ASN A 117 -12.64 0.27 -15.99
CA ASN A 117 -13.51 0.96 -16.96
C ASN A 117 -12.86 2.23 -17.53
N ASN A 118 -13.58 2.98 -18.37
CA ASN A 118 -13.05 4.18 -19.03
C ASN A 118 -12.80 5.35 -18.06
N GLU A 119 -13.62 5.50 -17.03
CA GLU A 119 -13.48 6.55 -16.02
C GLU A 119 -12.25 6.31 -15.15
N SER A 120 -12.08 5.09 -14.64
CA SER A 120 -10.88 4.69 -13.89
C SER A 120 -9.62 4.79 -14.74
N ARG A 121 -9.67 4.39 -16.02
CA ARG A 121 -8.58 4.61 -17.00
C ARG A 121 -8.21 6.08 -17.12
N SER A 122 -9.20 6.95 -17.30
CA SER A 122 -8.97 8.38 -17.50
C SER A 122 -8.25 8.99 -16.29
N LEU A 123 -8.68 8.63 -15.09
CA LEU A 123 -8.05 9.07 -13.84
C LEU A 123 -6.61 8.57 -13.69
N LEU A 124 -6.33 7.31 -14.05
CA LEU A 124 -4.96 6.76 -14.05
C LEU A 124 -4.04 7.55 -14.99
N ILE A 125 -4.51 7.81 -16.21
CA ILE A 125 -3.74 8.55 -17.23
C ILE A 125 -3.53 10.01 -16.78
N GLU A 126 -4.55 10.67 -16.25
CA GLU A 126 -4.43 12.05 -15.75
C GLU A 126 -3.39 12.15 -14.64
N LYS A 127 -3.41 11.23 -13.67
CA LYS A 127 -2.44 11.26 -12.58
C LYS A 127 -1.02 10.99 -13.07
N LEU A 128 -0.85 10.06 -14.01
CA LEU A 128 0.44 9.79 -14.65
C LEU A 128 0.94 11.00 -15.44
N ASP A 129 0.06 11.70 -16.17
CA ASP A 129 0.37 12.94 -16.87
C ASP A 129 0.88 14.04 -15.93
N ILE A 130 0.30 14.16 -14.73
CA ILE A 130 0.75 15.11 -13.70
C ILE A 130 2.16 14.76 -13.23
N PHE A 131 2.45 13.48 -12.97
CA PHE A 131 3.79 13.04 -12.61
C PHE A 131 4.78 13.28 -13.73
N TYR A 132 4.37 12.98 -14.96
CA TYR A 132 5.17 13.22 -16.14
C TYR A 132 5.55 14.70 -16.22
N ARG A 133 4.60 15.64 -16.22
CA ARG A 133 4.89 17.10 -16.27
C ARG A 133 5.81 17.63 -15.17
N LYS A 134 5.99 16.92 -14.05
CA LYS A 134 6.97 17.24 -13.00
C LYS A 134 8.37 16.67 -13.33
N GLU A 135 8.70 16.62 -14.63
CA GLU A 135 9.78 15.83 -15.29
C GLU A 135 11.14 15.90 -14.57
N ASP A 136 11.51 17.07 -14.06
CA ASP A 136 12.84 17.31 -13.50
C ASP A 136 13.07 16.67 -12.14
N LYS A 137 12.03 16.29 -11.40
CA LYS A 137 12.18 15.74 -10.04
C LYS A 137 12.42 14.22 -10.02
N PHE A 138 12.00 13.51 -11.06
CA PHE A 138 11.89 12.04 -11.06
C PHE A 138 12.58 11.35 -12.24
N ASN A 139 13.29 12.10 -13.10
CA ASN A 139 14.03 11.57 -14.24
C ASN A 139 13.22 10.59 -15.12
N LEU A 140 11.94 10.91 -15.35
CA LEU A 140 10.97 10.06 -16.06
C LEU A 140 11.14 10.10 -17.60
N LYS A 141 12.21 10.74 -18.09
CA LYS A 141 12.34 11.19 -19.49
C LYS A 141 12.42 10.08 -20.53
N SER A 142 12.77 8.84 -20.18
CA SER A 142 13.05 7.82 -21.21
C SER A 142 11.80 7.08 -21.72
N ILE A 143 10.65 7.10 -21.05
CA ILE A 143 9.59 6.10 -21.33
C ILE A 143 8.21 6.69 -21.67
N THR A 144 7.88 7.95 -21.34
CA THR A 144 6.45 8.34 -21.28
C THR A 144 6.09 9.72 -21.84
N GLY A 145 6.10 9.93 -23.16
CA GLY A 145 5.28 11.03 -23.72
C GLY A 145 3.78 10.74 -23.51
N LYS A 146 2.91 11.76 -23.36
CA LYS A 146 1.44 11.58 -23.18
C LYS A 146 0.76 10.63 -24.17
N ARG A 147 1.27 10.55 -25.42
CA ARG A 147 0.82 9.59 -26.45
C ARG A 147 1.17 8.12 -26.16
N VAL A 148 2.03 7.85 -25.18
CA VAL A 148 2.51 6.52 -24.80
C VAL A 148 1.55 5.84 -23.81
N PHE A 149 0.90 6.59 -22.91
CA PHE A 149 0.03 5.97 -21.90
C PHE A 149 -1.22 5.32 -22.47
N ASN A 150 -1.75 5.86 -23.58
CA ASN A 150 -2.92 5.30 -24.26
C ASN A 150 -2.72 3.86 -24.77
N LYS A 151 -1.46 3.41 -24.89
CA LYS A 151 -1.09 2.06 -25.36
C LYS A 151 -1.21 1.00 -24.28
N PHE A 152 -1.13 1.40 -23.01
CA PHE A 152 -1.13 0.48 -21.87
C PHE A 152 -2.55 0.14 -21.44
N SER A 153 -2.76 -1.09 -21.00
CA SER A 153 -3.95 -1.53 -20.28
C SER A 153 -4.09 -0.81 -18.92
N ASN A 154 -5.29 -0.79 -18.34
CA ASN A 154 -5.50 -0.22 -17.01
C ASN A 154 -4.65 -0.92 -15.94
N LYS A 155 -4.42 -2.22 -16.10
CA LYS A 155 -3.51 -3.00 -15.26
C LYS A 155 -2.09 -2.46 -15.32
N GLU A 156 -1.55 -2.24 -16.52
CA GLU A 156 -0.20 -1.70 -16.70
C GLU A 156 -0.10 -0.26 -16.19
N LEU A 157 -1.06 0.60 -16.52
CA LEU A 157 -1.13 1.98 -16.01
C LEU A 157 -1.12 2.02 -14.47
N SER A 158 -1.88 1.12 -13.85
CA SER A 158 -1.95 1.02 -12.39
C SER A 158 -0.62 0.58 -11.78
N GLU A 159 0.08 -0.37 -12.39
CA GLU A 159 1.41 -0.78 -11.91
C GLU A 159 2.42 0.36 -12.07
N ILE A 160 2.44 1.07 -13.21
CA ILE A 160 3.30 2.23 -13.42
C ILE A 160 3.01 3.33 -12.39
N LEU A 161 1.74 3.65 -12.15
CA LEU A 161 1.36 4.69 -11.21
C LEU A 161 1.72 4.34 -9.76
N ILE A 162 1.60 3.07 -9.35
CA ILE A 162 2.09 2.59 -8.04
C ILE A 162 3.60 2.81 -7.92
N ASN A 163 4.36 2.47 -8.97
CA ASN A 163 5.82 2.68 -9.01
C ASN A 163 6.16 4.17 -8.80
N TYR A 164 5.44 5.05 -9.50
CA TYR A 164 5.66 6.50 -9.41
C TYR A 164 5.29 7.05 -8.03
N PHE A 165 4.18 6.63 -7.44
CA PHE A 165 3.82 7.03 -6.07
C PHE A 165 4.88 6.61 -5.06
N ILE A 166 5.39 5.37 -5.16
CA ILE A 166 6.41 4.87 -4.25
C ILE A 166 7.70 5.67 -4.39
N ILE A 167 8.22 5.86 -5.61
CA ILE A 167 9.45 6.64 -5.82
C ILE A 167 9.28 8.09 -5.37
N SER A 168 8.15 8.71 -5.69
CA SER A 168 7.85 10.07 -5.26
C SER A 168 7.86 10.19 -3.74
N PHE A 169 7.24 9.24 -3.04
CA PHE A 169 7.20 9.20 -1.60
C PHE A 169 8.57 8.91 -0.98
N LEU A 170 9.36 8.01 -1.56
CA LEU A 170 10.72 7.71 -1.12
C LEU A 170 11.62 8.93 -1.25
N ILE A 171 11.58 9.64 -2.38
CA ILE A 171 12.32 10.88 -2.60
C ILE A 171 11.88 11.97 -1.63
N SER A 172 10.57 12.13 -1.39
CA SER A 172 10.11 13.12 -0.39
C SER A 172 10.52 12.77 1.04
N THR A 173 10.70 11.47 1.34
CA THR A 173 11.01 10.99 2.69
C THR A 173 12.51 10.99 2.98
N PHE A 174 13.33 10.59 2.01
CA PHE A 174 14.77 10.34 2.18
C PHE A 174 15.65 11.30 1.36
N GLY A 175 15.05 12.20 0.57
CA GLY A 175 15.76 13.07 -0.34
C GLY A 175 16.16 12.34 -1.61
N TYR A 176 17.44 12.01 -1.76
CA TYR A 176 17.92 11.30 -2.95
C TYR A 176 17.79 9.78 -2.79
N VAL A 177 17.22 9.14 -3.81
CA VAL A 177 17.13 7.68 -3.91
C VAL A 177 17.53 7.29 -5.32
N LYS A 178 18.39 6.28 -5.45
CA LYS A 178 18.84 5.77 -6.75
C LYS A 178 17.96 4.59 -7.16
N TYR A 179 17.53 4.57 -8.41
CA TYR A 179 16.68 3.53 -8.98
C TYR A 179 16.88 3.43 -10.50
N LYS A 180 16.40 2.32 -11.08
CA LYS A 180 16.31 2.14 -12.53
C LYS A 180 14.93 1.64 -12.95
N PHE A 181 14.48 2.11 -14.11
CA PHE A 181 13.31 1.59 -14.80
C PHE A 181 13.72 0.63 -15.92
N ASP A 182 12.86 -0.34 -16.22
CA ASP A 182 12.91 -1.04 -17.50
C ASP A 182 12.23 -0.25 -18.62
N SER A 183 12.14 -0.83 -19.82
CA SER A 183 11.45 -0.23 -20.97
C SER A 183 9.95 -0.02 -20.77
N SER A 184 9.36 -0.60 -19.72
CA SER A 184 7.93 -0.55 -19.40
C SER A 184 7.61 0.44 -18.28
N ALA A 185 8.57 1.27 -17.86
CA ALA A 185 8.46 2.23 -16.75
C ALA A 185 8.21 1.58 -15.39
N LEU A 186 8.70 0.34 -15.21
CA LEU A 186 8.62 -0.40 -13.95
C LEU A 186 9.99 -0.43 -13.27
N ILE A 187 10.01 -0.23 -11.95
CA ILE A 187 11.24 -0.18 -11.17
C ILE A 187 11.82 -1.59 -11.09
N THR A 188 13.05 -1.73 -11.55
CA THR A 188 13.79 -3.01 -11.55
C THR A 188 14.97 -3.01 -10.59
N GLU A 189 15.55 -1.84 -10.32
CA GLU A 189 16.61 -1.69 -9.33
C GLU A 189 16.26 -0.53 -8.39
N LEU A 190 16.46 -0.73 -7.09
CA LEU A 190 16.22 0.28 -6.07
C LEU A 190 17.32 0.22 -5.00
N ASP A 191 17.97 1.35 -4.78
CA ASP A 191 19.01 1.54 -3.78
C ASP A 191 18.49 2.46 -2.67
N LEU A 192 18.25 1.85 -1.51
CA LEU A 192 17.89 2.50 -0.26
C LEU A 192 18.97 2.22 0.79
N SER A 193 20.22 2.05 0.35
CA SER A 193 21.34 1.92 1.27
C SER A 193 21.50 3.18 2.10
N ASN A 194 21.74 3.01 3.40
CA ASN A 194 22.10 4.10 4.31
C ASN A 194 21.05 5.24 4.44
N VAL A 195 19.80 5.04 4.02
CA VAL A 195 18.76 6.10 4.06
C VAL A 195 18.34 6.49 5.47
N GLU A 196 18.54 5.62 6.46
CA GLU A 196 18.26 5.93 7.88
C GLU A 196 19.44 6.60 8.61
N SER A 197 20.56 6.86 7.93
CA SER A 197 21.74 7.46 8.57
C SER A 197 21.53 8.92 8.97
N PHE A 198 20.77 9.67 8.19
CA PHE A 198 20.56 11.11 8.37
C PHE A 198 19.54 11.45 9.46
N GLU A 199 18.80 10.46 9.97
CA GLU A 199 17.83 10.64 11.06
C GLU A 199 18.01 9.57 12.14
N PRO A 200 18.89 9.82 13.13
CA PRO A 200 19.05 8.96 14.30
C PRO A 200 17.72 8.74 15.04
N GLY A 201 17.40 7.47 15.35
CA GLY A 201 16.22 7.09 16.13
C GLY A 201 14.93 6.81 15.34
N THR A 202 14.87 7.15 14.05
CA THR A 202 13.69 6.82 13.23
C THR A 202 13.75 5.39 12.67
N ARG A 203 12.57 4.84 12.36
CA ARG A 203 12.37 3.54 11.69
C ARG A 203 11.51 3.70 10.44
N LYS A 204 11.72 4.80 9.72
CA LYS A 204 10.90 5.17 8.55
C LYS A 204 10.95 4.08 7.48
N LEU A 205 12.12 3.47 7.24
CA LEU A 205 12.25 2.42 6.25
C LEU A 205 11.49 1.16 6.67
N GLU A 206 11.54 0.79 7.96
CA GLU A 206 10.77 -0.36 8.49
C GLU A 206 9.26 -0.20 8.24
N ASN A 207 8.74 1.03 8.37
CA ASN A 207 7.32 1.32 8.14
C ASN A 207 6.93 1.35 6.65
N LEU A 208 7.88 1.59 5.75
CA LEU A 208 7.65 1.69 4.29
C LEU A 208 7.93 0.37 3.55
N ILE A 209 8.56 -0.60 4.20
CA ILE A 209 9.07 -1.78 3.53
C ILE A 209 7.97 -2.60 2.85
N GLU A 210 6.77 -2.71 3.45
CA GLU A 210 5.64 -3.40 2.83
C GLU A 210 5.12 -2.66 1.58
N SER A 211 5.18 -1.32 1.56
CA SER A 211 4.85 -0.53 0.37
C SER A 211 5.91 -0.71 -0.73
N ILE A 212 7.20 -0.70 -0.38
CA ILE A 212 8.32 -0.94 -1.31
C ILE A 212 8.20 -2.34 -1.92
N LEU A 213 7.88 -3.35 -1.12
CA LEU A 213 7.73 -4.74 -1.58
C LEU A 213 6.48 -5.00 -2.42
N SER A 214 5.59 -4.01 -2.52
CA SER A 214 4.49 -4.06 -3.49
C SER A 214 4.95 -3.83 -4.93
N LEU A 215 6.20 -3.41 -5.14
CA LEU A 215 6.84 -3.29 -6.46
C LEU A 215 7.20 -4.66 -7.01
N LYS A 216 6.32 -5.19 -7.88
CA LYS A 216 6.37 -6.58 -8.40
C LYS A 216 7.52 -6.88 -9.36
N TYR A 217 8.22 -5.88 -9.86
CA TYR A 217 9.25 -6.05 -10.89
C TYR A 217 10.66 -5.72 -10.42
N ILE A 218 10.84 -5.41 -9.12
CA ILE A 218 12.17 -5.24 -8.55
C ILE A 218 12.96 -6.55 -8.66
N LYS A 219 14.13 -6.46 -9.29
CA LYS A 219 15.16 -7.51 -9.38
C LYS A 219 16.28 -7.29 -8.39
N LYS A 220 16.67 -6.03 -8.15
CA LYS A 220 17.76 -5.68 -7.23
C LYS A 220 17.27 -4.68 -6.18
N LEU A 221 17.44 -5.04 -4.90
CA LEU A 221 17.10 -4.18 -3.78
C LEU A 221 18.28 -4.09 -2.81
N ASP A 222 18.83 -2.89 -2.66
CA ASP A 222 19.89 -2.59 -1.69
C ASP A 222 19.31 -1.88 -0.47
N LEU A 223 19.41 -2.53 0.69
CA LEU A 223 18.95 -2.06 2.00
C LEU A 223 20.09 -2.05 3.02
N ARG A 224 21.36 -2.11 2.58
CA ARG A 224 22.49 -2.17 3.50
C ARG A 224 22.67 -0.88 4.30
N PHE A 225 23.38 -0.97 5.43
CA PHE A 225 23.65 0.17 6.33
C PHE A 225 22.38 0.85 6.88
N ASN A 226 21.32 0.08 7.14
CA ASN A 226 20.10 0.57 7.78
C ASN A 226 19.92 -0.05 9.18
N ARG A 227 18.76 0.12 9.81
CA ARG A 227 18.47 -0.39 11.17
C ARG A 227 17.38 -1.45 11.20
N LEU A 228 17.18 -2.17 10.09
CA LEU A 228 16.17 -3.22 9.98
C LEU A 228 16.43 -4.31 11.01
N ASN A 229 15.43 -4.65 11.83
CA ASN A 229 15.52 -5.70 12.85
C ASN A 229 14.90 -7.03 12.40
N ARG A 230 14.20 -7.02 11.27
CA ARG A 230 13.51 -8.16 10.69
C ARG A 230 13.52 -8.03 9.18
N ILE A 231 13.54 -9.18 8.52
CA ILE A 231 13.23 -9.24 7.09
C ILE A 231 11.70 -9.19 6.94
N PRO A 232 11.17 -8.43 5.98
CA PRO A 232 9.74 -8.38 5.69
C PRO A 232 9.15 -9.77 5.40
N LYS A 233 7.85 -9.94 5.67
CA LYS A 233 7.21 -11.25 5.58
C LYS A 233 6.92 -11.71 4.16
N LEU A 234 6.95 -10.80 3.19
CA LEU A 234 6.62 -11.00 1.79
C LEU A 234 7.71 -10.36 0.96
N ILE A 235 8.51 -11.14 0.25
CA ILE A 235 9.48 -10.61 -0.69
C ILE A 235 9.02 -10.96 -2.09
N ASN A 236 9.18 -10.00 -2.99
CA ASN A 236 8.71 -10.09 -4.36
C ASN A 236 9.30 -11.33 -5.07
N PHE A 237 8.45 -12.06 -5.80
CA PHE A 237 8.79 -13.21 -6.62
C PHE A 237 9.74 -12.90 -7.79
N SER A 238 10.00 -11.63 -8.11
CA SER A 238 10.93 -11.25 -9.18
C SER A 238 12.33 -10.84 -8.68
N MET A 239 12.53 -10.78 -7.35
CA MET A 239 13.78 -10.28 -6.76
C MET A 239 14.90 -11.31 -6.87
N GLU A 240 16.01 -10.93 -7.50
CA GLU A 240 17.19 -11.77 -7.73
C GLU A 240 18.34 -11.43 -6.78
N GLU A 241 18.49 -10.15 -6.42
CA GLU A 241 19.55 -9.64 -5.55
C GLU A 241 18.95 -8.82 -4.41
N LEU A 242 19.28 -9.22 -3.17
CA LEU A 242 18.86 -8.53 -1.95
C LEU A 242 20.06 -8.33 -1.03
N ASP A 243 20.47 -7.09 -0.82
CA ASP A 243 21.51 -6.75 0.15
C ASP A 243 20.87 -6.19 1.43
N LEU A 244 21.01 -6.94 2.52
CA LEU A 244 20.57 -6.58 3.87
C LEU A 244 21.77 -6.45 4.83
N SER A 245 22.99 -6.35 4.31
CA SER A 245 24.19 -6.29 5.15
C SER A 245 24.22 -5.03 6.03
N TYR A 246 24.90 -5.12 7.17
CA TYR A 246 25.01 -4.01 8.13
C TYR A 246 23.65 -3.49 8.62
N ASN A 247 22.77 -4.41 9.00
CA ASN A 247 21.48 -4.13 9.65
C ASN A 247 21.46 -4.72 11.08
N LYS A 248 20.28 -4.79 11.71
CA LYS A 248 20.08 -5.33 13.06
C LYS A 248 19.18 -6.57 13.06
N ILE A 249 19.14 -7.32 11.96
CA ILE A 249 18.21 -8.43 11.79
C ILE A 249 18.55 -9.52 12.81
N VAL A 250 17.55 -9.93 13.60
CA VAL A 250 17.69 -10.99 14.61
C VAL A 250 17.03 -12.31 14.20
N LYS A 251 16.24 -12.29 13.13
CA LYS A 251 15.49 -13.46 12.68
C LYS A 251 15.29 -13.45 11.17
N LEU A 252 15.61 -14.58 10.56
CA LEU A 252 15.34 -14.84 9.14
C LEU A 252 13.88 -15.30 8.92
N PRO A 253 13.27 -14.96 7.78
CA PRO A 253 12.01 -15.55 7.37
C PRO A 253 12.28 -16.98 6.89
N LYS A 254 11.21 -17.75 6.68
CA LYS A 254 11.34 -19.03 5.98
C LYS A 254 11.84 -18.76 4.55
N PHE A 255 12.87 -19.48 4.10
CA PHE A 255 13.49 -19.29 2.77
C PHE A 255 12.53 -19.48 1.60
N ASN A 256 11.46 -20.27 1.76
CA ASN A 256 10.39 -20.37 0.76
C ASN A 256 9.65 -19.04 0.47
N LYS A 257 9.92 -17.99 1.25
CA LYS A 257 9.45 -16.62 1.02
C LYS A 257 10.41 -15.76 0.20
N LEU A 258 11.55 -16.30 -0.19
CA LEU A 258 12.56 -15.70 -1.06
C LEU A 258 12.77 -16.55 -2.32
N PRO A 259 11.71 -16.97 -3.03
CA PRO A 259 11.80 -18.08 -3.99
C PRO A 259 12.72 -17.78 -5.19
N SER A 260 12.97 -16.51 -5.50
CA SER A 260 13.75 -16.10 -6.67
C SER A 260 15.08 -15.41 -6.34
N VAL A 261 15.38 -15.23 -5.04
CA VAL A 261 16.60 -14.53 -4.62
C VAL A 261 17.79 -15.45 -4.86
N LYS A 262 18.65 -15.06 -5.79
CA LYS A 262 19.89 -15.77 -6.14
C LYS A 262 21.04 -15.33 -5.25
N ASN A 263 21.09 -14.03 -4.94
CA ASN A 263 22.13 -13.43 -4.11
C ASN A 263 21.49 -12.72 -2.91
N LEU A 264 21.70 -13.26 -1.71
CA LEU A 264 21.25 -12.69 -0.45
C LEU A 264 22.46 -12.36 0.44
N ASN A 265 22.70 -11.07 0.69
CA ASN A 265 23.79 -10.64 1.58
C ASN A 265 23.24 -10.27 2.96
N LEU A 266 23.70 -10.98 4.00
CA LEU A 266 23.30 -10.79 5.40
C LEU A 266 24.46 -10.42 6.33
N LYS A 267 25.64 -10.09 5.76
CA LYS A 267 26.85 -9.77 6.54
C LYS A 267 26.56 -8.69 7.60
N SER A 268 27.16 -8.80 8.78
CA SER A 268 27.03 -7.80 9.86
C SER A 268 25.59 -7.56 10.32
N ASN A 269 24.81 -8.64 10.48
CA ASN A 269 23.52 -8.66 11.19
C ASN A 269 23.67 -9.36 12.56
N ARG A 270 22.57 -9.56 13.29
CA ARG A 270 22.50 -10.21 14.61
C ARG A 270 21.74 -11.55 14.55
N ILE A 271 21.93 -12.28 13.46
CA ILE A 271 21.22 -13.53 13.13
C ILE A 271 21.76 -14.68 13.98
#